data_AF-A0A7S1LFK6-F1
#
_entry.id   AF-A0A7S1LFK6-F1
#
_cell.length_a   1.000
_cell.length_b   1.000
_cell.length_c   1.000
_cell.angle_alpha   90.00
_cell.angle_beta   90.00
_cell.angle_gamma   90.00
#
_symmetry.space_group_name_H-M   'P 1'
#
loop_
_entity.id
_entity.type
_entity.pdbx_description
1 polymer ?
#
loop_
_entity_poly.entity_id
_entity_poly.type
_entity_poly.pdbx_seq_one_letter_code
_entity_poly.pdbx_strand_id
1 'polypeptide(L)'
;VQVELLQLQLSCAECKTSTSLCLSGADEDASDAKTWCEGCTSLISVRLRPTLVHSGSQRLCYVDCVRCTVTDVLPSVLMSVCTNCNADNVHKQEFMRNRIVEGACLQCHLKYAFGADAISVEQVTPCERGSGGSRHSAKSSKDAEADPMDEIAEELRWLRKKAKSDPRQQLIQLGKPLPQMGACRHFKKSYKWYRFACCGRAFPCPECHMESGCPAAGLGAHASRMICGKCSMEQSYSAARPCEKCGFIMMARGSSHWDDGAGTRCLTAMSTKDAKKFKGGLRQANSKTKTSSGKSDRVGVKAKARREHEKKFGKD
;
A
#
# COMPACT_ATOMS: atom_id res chain seq x y z
N VAL A 1 -6.03 -8.07 -27.72
CA VAL A 1 -5.35 -7.97 -26.41
C VAL A 1 -6.02 -6.87 -25.62
N GLN A 2 -6.26 -7.04 -24.33
CA GLN A 2 -6.83 -6.02 -23.46
C GLN A 2 -6.08 -5.99 -22.12
N VAL A 3 -6.39 -5.01 -21.30
CA VAL A 3 -5.83 -4.85 -19.96
C VAL A 3 -6.52 -5.80 -18.98
N GLU A 4 -5.73 -6.51 -18.17
CA GLU A 4 -6.23 -7.24 -16.99
C GLU A 4 -6.00 -6.41 -15.72
N LEU A 5 -4.78 -5.91 -15.54
CA LEU A 5 -4.37 -5.05 -14.43
C LEU A 5 -3.50 -3.92 -14.96
N LEU A 6 -3.94 -2.68 -14.83
CA LEU A 6 -3.20 -1.49 -15.22
C LEU A 6 -2.58 -0.83 -14.00
N GLN A 7 -1.26 -0.69 -14.00
CA GLN A 7 -0.58 0.12 -12.99
C GLN A 7 -0.20 1.48 -13.60
N LEU A 8 -0.66 2.56 -12.98
CA LEU A 8 -0.46 3.93 -13.45
C LEU A 8 0.31 4.77 -12.44
N GLN A 9 1.15 5.67 -12.95
CA GLN A 9 1.68 6.79 -12.20
C GLN A 9 0.91 8.05 -12.59
N LEU A 10 0.38 8.75 -11.58
CA LEU A 10 -0.43 9.95 -11.73
C LEU A 10 0.26 11.14 -11.09
N SER A 11 0.01 12.34 -11.61
CA SER A 11 0.37 13.60 -10.98
C SER A 11 -0.90 14.35 -10.56
N CYS A 12 -0.92 14.85 -9.32
CA CYS A 12 -2.01 15.70 -8.84
C CYS A 12 -2.06 17.01 -9.64
N ALA A 13 -3.26 17.43 -10.05
CA ALA A 13 -3.43 18.67 -10.81
C ALA A 13 -2.98 19.92 -10.02
N GLU A 14 -3.20 19.92 -8.70
CA GLU A 14 -2.97 21.07 -7.81
C GLU A 14 -1.52 21.17 -7.30
N CYS A 15 -0.98 20.11 -6.68
CA CYS A 15 0.35 20.14 -6.04
C CYS A 15 1.45 19.41 -6.82
N LYS A 16 1.12 18.80 -7.97
CA LYS A 16 2.03 18.01 -8.81
C LYS A 16 2.69 16.79 -8.14
N THR A 17 2.32 16.46 -6.89
CA THR A 17 2.79 15.24 -6.21
C THR A 17 2.40 14.00 -7.01
N SER A 18 3.34 13.07 -7.14
CA SER A 18 3.14 11.81 -7.85
C SER A 18 2.52 10.74 -6.95
N THR A 19 1.52 10.01 -7.45
CA THR A 19 0.87 8.89 -6.75
C THR A 19 0.67 7.74 -7.73
N SER A 20 0.97 6.51 -7.30
CA SER A 20 0.76 5.30 -8.11
C SER A 20 -0.51 4.58 -7.68
N LEU A 21 -1.27 4.03 -8.64
CA LEU A 21 -2.44 3.20 -8.38
C LEU A 21 -2.56 2.03 -9.36
N CYS A 22 -3.33 1.01 -8.98
CA CYS A 22 -3.64 -0.14 -9.81
C CYS A 22 -5.15 -0.17 -10.09
N LEU A 23 -5.54 -0.45 -11.34
CA LEU A 23 -6.92 -0.60 -11.80
C LEU A 23 -7.09 -1.95 -12.48
N SER A 24 -8.21 -2.62 -12.24
CA SER A 24 -8.57 -3.84 -12.96
C SER A 24 -9.27 -3.51 -14.27
N GLY A 25 -8.89 -4.18 -15.35
CA GLY A 25 -9.62 -4.17 -16.62
C GLY A 25 -10.67 -5.27 -16.73
N ALA A 26 -10.69 -6.24 -15.81
CA ALA A 26 -11.62 -7.36 -15.82
C ALA A 26 -12.79 -7.20 -14.82
N ASP A 27 -12.57 -6.45 -13.75
CA ASP A 27 -13.53 -6.25 -12.66
C ASP A 27 -14.03 -4.80 -12.68
N GLU A 28 -15.35 -4.62 -12.82
CA GLU A 28 -15.98 -3.31 -12.90
C GLU A 28 -15.80 -2.51 -11.60
N ASP A 29 -15.90 -3.15 -10.44
CA ASP A 29 -15.76 -2.48 -9.14
C ASP A 29 -14.31 -2.01 -8.89
N ALA A 30 -13.34 -2.77 -9.42
CA ALA A 30 -11.91 -2.45 -9.31
C ALA A 30 -11.37 -1.65 -10.52
N SER A 31 -12.22 -1.30 -11.49
CA SER A 31 -11.89 -0.39 -12.59
C SER A 31 -11.90 1.08 -12.15
N ASP A 32 -12.50 1.36 -11.00
CA ASP A 32 -12.56 2.67 -10.34
C ASP A 32 -11.66 2.71 -9.10
N ALA A 33 -10.79 3.71 -9.02
CA ALA A 33 -10.01 3.97 -7.82
C ALA A 33 -10.12 5.44 -7.37
N LYS A 34 -10.32 5.62 -6.06
CA LYS A 34 -10.32 6.92 -5.39
C LYS A 34 -9.19 6.93 -4.38
N THR A 35 -8.31 7.93 -4.46
CA THR A 35 -7.16 8.05 -3.57
C THR A 35 -6.94 9.50 -3.13
N TRP A 36 -6.44 9.67 -1.91
CA TRP A 36 -6.12 10.99 -1.38
C TRP A 36 -4.69 11.38 -1.76
N CYS A 37 -4.51 12.59 -2.29
CA CYS A 37 -3.18 13.09 -2.62
C CYS A 37 -2.37 13.37 -1.35
N GLU A 38 -1.12 12.91 -1.30
CA GLU A 38 -0.25 13.12 -0.14
C GLU A 38 0.20 14.56 0.07
N GLY A 39 0.24 15.37 -1.00
CA GLY A 39 0.65 16.77 -0.92
C GLY A 39 -0.46 17.69 -0.45
N CYS A 40 -1.54 17.80 -1.24
CA CYS A 40 -2.63 18.74 -0.98
C CYS A 40 -3.84 18.13 -0.28
N THR A 41 -3.87 16.81 -0.06
CA THR A 41 -5.03 16.09 0.52
C THR A 41 -6.33 16.29 -0.28
N SER A 42 -6.22 16.57 -1.57
CA SER A 42 -7.35 16.56 -2.50
C SER A 42 -7.68 15.11 -2.89
N LEU A 43 -8.96 14.79 -2.98
CA LEU A 43 -9.43 13.48 -3.44
C LEU A 43 -9.30 13.41 -4.96
N ILE A 44 -8.49 12.46 -5.42
CA ILE A 44 -8.25 12.12 -6.82
C ILE A 44 -9.10 10.88 -7.15
N SER A 45 -9.67 10.84 -8.35
CA SER A 45 -10.42 9.69 -8.85
C SER A 45 -9.95 9.33 -10.25
N VAL A 46 -9.84 8.04 -10.52
CA VAL A 46 -9.50 7.50 -11.83
C VAL A 46 -10.41 6.33 -12.15
N ARG A 47 -10.93 6.31 -13.38
CA ARG A 47 -11.73 5.22 -13.94
C ARG A 47 -11.06 4.66 -15.18
N LEU A 48 -10.88 3.35 -15.22
CA LEU A 48 -10.36 2.62 -16.37
C LEU A 48 -11.51 2.17 -17.28
N ARG A 49 -11.42 2.49 -18.57
CA ARG A 49 -12.27 1.93 -19.62
C ARG A 49 -11.40 1.12 -20.58
N PRO A 50 -11.25 -0.20 -20.37
CA PRO A 50 -10.39 -1.04 -21.20
C PRO A 50 -10.94 -1.12 -22.63
N THR A 51 -10.03 -1.22 -23.60
CA THR A 51 -10.39 -1.45 -25.01
C THR A 51 -9.63 -2.64 -25.55
N LEU A 52 -10.24 -3.35 -26.49
CA LEU A 52 -9.57 -4.46 -27.16
C LEU A 52 -8.63 -3.91 -28.24
N VAL A 53 -7.34 -4.15 -28.06
CA VAL A 53 -6.28 -3.89 -29.05
C VAL A 53 -6.33 -4.98 -30.11
N HIS A 54 -6.41 -4.55 -31.37
CA HIS A 54 -6.34 -5.39 -32.55
C HIS A 54 -5.75 -4.59 -33.73
N SER A 55 -5.64 -5.22 -34.91
CA SER A 55 -5.05 -4.59 -36.10
C SER A 55 -5.68 -3.25 -36.51
N GLY A 56 -6.96 -3.01 -36.19
CA GLY A 56 -7.68 -1.78 -36.52
C GLY A 56 -7.70 -0.74 -35.40
N SER A 57 -7.25 -1.08 -34.18
CA SER A 57 -7.22 -0.17 -33.05
C SER A 57 -6.04 -0.48 -32.14
N GLN A 58 -5.09 0.45 -32.07
CA GLN A 58 -3.91 0.36 -31.20
C GLN A 58 -4.15 0.98 -29.82
N ARG A 59 -5.40 1.34 -29.50
CA ARG A 59 -5.74 1.96 -28.21
C ARG A 59 -5.89 0.90 -27.14
N LEU A 60 -5.06 0.99 -26.10
CA LEU A 60 -5.05 0.04 -24.99
C LEU A 60 -6.24 0.24 -24.05
N CYS A 61 -6.54 1.48 -23.69
CA CYS A 61 -7.66 1.85 -22.82
C CYS A 61 -7.91 3.36 -22.88
N TYR A 62 -9.04 3.78 -22.31
CA TYR A 62 -9.25 5.16 -21.89
C TYR A 62 -9.15 5.24 -20.36
N VAL A 63 -8.68 6.37 -19.88
CA VAL A 63 -8.57 6.64 -18.44
C VAL A 63 -9.23 7.98 -18.17
N ASP A 64 -10.34 7.95 -17.44
CA ASP A 64 -11.03 9.16 -17.02
C ASP A 64 -10.43 9.63 -15.70
N CYS A 65 -9.89 10.85 -15.68
CA CYS A 65 -9.18 11.40 -14.54
C CYS A 65 -9.90 12.61 -13.96
N VAL A 66 -10.06 12.63 -12.63
CA VAL A 66 -10.59 13.77 -11.88
C VAL A 66 -9.52 14.27 -10.92
N ARG A 67 -9.10 15.53 -11.10
CA ARG A 67 -8.03 16.22 -10.32
C ARG A 67 -6.64 15.57 -10.41
N CYS A 68 -6.39 14.77 -11.43
CA CYS A 68 -5.06 14.23 -11.74
C CYS A 68 -4.82 14.13 -13.25
N THR A 69 -3.56 13.91 -13.61
CA THR A 69 -3.13 13.60 -14.99
C THR A 69 -2.26 12.35 -14.97
N VAL A 70 -2.45 11.45 -15.93
CA VAL A 70 -1.59 10.27 -16.10
C VAL A 70 -0.21 10.73 -16.58
N THR A 71 0.84 10.33 -15.86
CA THR A 71 2.23 10.64 -16.21
C THR A 71 2.95 9.46 -16.85
N ASP A 72 2.70 8.24 -16.35
CA ASP A 72 3.36 7.05 -16.87
C ASP A 72 2.49 5.80 -16.67
N VAL A 73 2.73 4.79 -17.51
CA VAL A 73 2.18 3.45 -17.41
C VAL A 73 3.29 2.53 -16.90
N LEU A 74 3.08 1.96 -15.72
CA LEU A 74 3.99 1.06 -15.05
C LEU A 74 3.78 -0.38 -15.53
N PRO A 75 4.69 -1.33 -15.20
CA PRO A 75 4.54 -2.74 -15.58
C PRO A 75 3.15 -3.25 -15.21
N SER A 76 2.42 -3.70 -16.24
CA SER A 76 0.98 -4.01 -16.15
C SER A 76 0.71 -5.43 -16.64
N VAL A 77 -0.44 -6.00 -16.32
CA VAL A 77 -0.83 -7.34 -16.77
C VAL A 77 -1.87 -7.21 -17.88
N LEU A 78 -1.64 -7.92 -18.98
CA LEU A 78 -2.54 -7.96 -20.12
C LEU A 78 -3.19 -9.33 -20.24
N MET A 79 -4.28 -9.39 -21.00
CA MET A 79 -4.97 -10.60 -21.40
C MET A 79 -5.22 -10.60 -22.91
N SER A 80 -5.23 -11.77 -23.53
CA SER A 80 -5.56 -11.93 -24.95
C SER A 80 -6.67 -12.94 -25.16
N VAL A 81 -7.52 -12.64 -26.12
CA VAL A 81 -8.55 -13.56 -26.63
C VAL A 81 -7.95 -14.31 -27.81
N CYS A 82 -7.97 -15.65 -27.75
CA CYS A 82 -7.47 -16.48 -28.83
C CYS A 82 -8.38 -16.37 -30.07
N THR A 83 -7.81 -16.10 -31.24
CA THR A 83 -8.57 -15.96 -32.49
C THR A 83 -9.18 -17.27 -33.00
N ASN A 84 -8.66 -18.42 -32.57
CA ASN A 84 -9.12 -19.72 -33.04
C ASN A 84 -10.22 -20.30 -32.14
N CYS A 85 -10.02 -20.29 -30.82
CA CYS A 85 -10.95 -20.92 -29.89
C CYS A 85 -11.67 -19.94 -28.95
N ASN A 86 -11.47 -18.62 -29.14
CA ASN A 86 -12.05 -17.54 -28.30
C ASN A 86 -11.79 -17.69 -26.80
N ALA A 87 -10.78 -18.48 -26.42
CA ALA A 87 -10.41 -18.63 -25.02
C ALA A 87 -9.58 -17.43 -24.56
N ASP A 88 -9.87 -16.96 -23.35
CA ASP A 88 -9.12 -15.91 -22.67
C ASP A 88 -7.80 -16.45 -22.12
N ASN A 89 -6.73 -15.68 -22.31
CA ASN A 89 -5.39 -16.03 -21.84
C ASN A 89 -4.81 -14.85 -21.08
N VAL A 90 -4.76 -14.96 -19.75
CA VAL A 90 -4.10 -13.98 -18.89
C VAL A 90 -2.59 -14.23 -18.92
N HIS A 91 -1.81 -13.19 -19.20
CA HIS A 91 -0.37 -13.31 -19.37
C HIS A 91 0.36 -13.15 -18.03
N LYS A 92 1.23 -14.10 -17.67
CA LYS A 92 2.04 -14.01 -16.44
C LYS A 92 3.21 -13.02 -16.56
N GLN A 93 3.63 -12.73 -17.79
CA GLN A 93 4.69 -11.77 -18.04
C GLN A 93 4.10 -10.36 -17.94
N GLU A 94 4.73 -9.53 -17.13
CA GLU A 94 4.40 -8.11 -17.05
C GLU A 94 4.67 -7.44 -18.39
N PHE A 95 3.67 -6.71 -18.88
CA PHE A 95 3.77 -5.88 -20.05
C PHE A 95 4.64 -4.67 -19.73
N MET A 96 5.72 -4.54 -20.50
CA MET A 96 6.69 -3.45 -20.44
C MET A 96 7.01 -2.98 -21.85
N ARG A 97 7.42 -1.72 -21.97
CA ARG A 97 7.89 -1.12 -23.23
C ARG A 97 9.06 -1.92 -23.81
N ASN A 98 9.10 -2.04 -25.14
CA ASN A 98 10.15 -2.76 -25.87
C ASN A 98 10.33 -4.23 -25.45
N ARG A 99 9.29 -4.86 -24.90
CA ARG A 99 9.26 -6.30 -24.64
C ARG A 99 8.10 -6.95 -25.36
N ILE A 100 8.40 -8.08 -25.99
CA ILE A 100 7.41 -8.95 -26.61
C ILE A 100 6.94 -9.94 -25.53
N VAL A 101 5.62 -10.00 -25.36
CA VAL A 101 4.95 -11.05 -24.60
C VAL A 101 4.63 -12.17 -25.57
N GLU A 102 5.19 -13.34 -25.32
CA GLU A 102 5.01 -14.53 -26.14
C GLU A 102 4.39 -15.67 -25.33
N GLY A 103 3.62 -16.51 -25.99
CA GLY A 103 3.00 -17.65 -25.35
C GLY A 103 2.19 -18.50 -26.32
N ALA A 104 1.44 -19.44 -25.75
CA ALA A 104 0.50 -20.26 -26.46
C ALA A 104 -0.85 -20.26 -25.74
N CYS A 105 -1.93 -20.35 -26.51
CA CYS A 105 -3.26 -20.47 -25.95
C CYS A 105 -3.35 -21.72 -25.04
N LEU A 106 -3.94 -21.56 -23.86
CA LEU A 106 -4.07 -22.66 -22.90
C LEU A 106 -5.00 -23.78 -23.38
N GLN A 107 -5.91 -23.46 -24.31
CA GLN A 107 -6.92 -24.41 -24.80
C GLN A 107 -6.55 -25.07 -26.14
N CYS A 108 -6.07 -24.30 -27.12
CA CYS A 108 -5.78 -24.82 -28.46
C CYS A 108 -4.29 -24.81 -28.82
N HIS A 109 -3.42 -24.36 -27.91
CA HIS A 109 -1.97 -24.27 -28.12
C HIS A 109 -1.51 -23.39 -29.30
N LEU A 110 -2.41 -22.58 -29.87
CA LEU A 110 -2.04 -21.60 -30.89
C LEU A 110 -1.08 -20.57 -30.29
N LYS A 111 0.07 -20.38 -30.93
CA LYS A 111 1.09 -19.43 -30.49
C LYS A 111 0.63 -17.99 -30.73
N TYR A 112 0.98 -17.10 -29.81
CA TYR A 112 0.76 -15.67 -29.94
C TYR A 112 2.03 -14.91 -29.51
N ALA A 113 2.20 -13.73 -30.10
CA ALA A 113 3.22 -12.77 -29.71
C ALA A 113 2.69 -11.36 -29.94
N PHE A 114 2.85 -10.48 -28.95
CA PHE A 114 2.52 -9.07 -29.08
C PHE A 114 3.43 -8.23 -28.18
N GLY A 115 3.60 -6.96 -28.50
CA GLY A 115 4.42 -6.04 -27.73
C GLY A 115 4.08 -4.60 -28.08
N ALA A 116 4.66 -3.66 -27.34
CA ALA A 116 4.56 -2.25 -27.65
C ALA A 116 5.95 -1.61 -27.56
N ASP A 117 6.36 -0.92 -28.61
CA ASP A 117 7.64 -0.22 -28.66
C ASP A 117 7.59 1.06 -27.80
N ALA A 118 6.48 1.80 -27.91
CA ALA A 118 6.22 3.00 -27.14
C ALA A 118 4.78 3.03 -26.63
N ILE A 119 4.59 3.69 -25.48
CA ILE A 119 3.28 3.99 -24.92
C ILE A 119 3.15 5.51 -24.88
N SER A 120 2.20 6.06 -25.64
CA SER A 120 1.84 7.47 -25.61
C SER A 120 0.58 7.67 -24.77
N VAL A 121 0.57 8.73 -23.96
CA VAL A 121 -0.60 9.17 -23.21
C VAL A 121 -1.11 10.44 -23.89
N GLU A 122 -2.25 10.34 -24.55
CA GLU A 122 -2.88 11.46 -25.26
C GLU A 122 -4.07 11.97 -24.45
N GLN A 123 -4.13 13.28 -24.24
CA GLN A 123 -5.30 13.90 -23.65
C GLN A 123 -6.40 13.96 -24.71
N VAL A 124 -7.37 13.06 -24.61
CA VAL A 124 -8.55 13.09 -25.46
C VAL A 124 -9.52 14.12 -24.89
N THR A 125 -9.71 15.24 -25.58
CA THR A 125 -10.81 16.15 -25.29
C THR A 125 -12.11 15.35 -25.43
N PRO A 126 -13.02 15.36 -24.43
CA PRO A 126 -14.32 14.73 -24.58
C PRO A 126 -14.94 15.25 -25.87
N CYS A 127 -15.26 14.36 -26.80
CA CYS A 127 -16.07 14.71 -27.95
C CYS A 127 -17.43 15.16 -27.41
N GLU A 128 -17.64 16.47 -27.30
CA GLU A 128 -18.97 17.03 -27.14
C GLU A 128 -19.82 16.47 -28.28
N ARG A 129 -20.93 15.81 -27.92
CA ARG A 129 -21.90 15.35 -28.90
C ARG A 129 -22.40 16.57 -29.67
N GLY A 130 -21.97 16.73 -30.92
CA GLY A 130 -22.57 17.61 -31.92
C GLY A 130 -22.51 19.11 -31.62
N SER A 131 -21.36 19.73 -31.83
CA SER A 131 -21.27 21.19 -32.00
C SER A 131 -21.72 21.57 -33.42
N GLY A 132 -23.04 21.66 -33.61
CA GLY A 132 -23.63 22.63 -34.52
C GLY A 132 -23.77 23.93 -33.73
N GLY A 133 -23.05 24.97 -34.17
CA GLY A 133 -22.75 26.14 -33.34
C GLY A 133 -23.96 26.89 -32.77
N SER A 134 -23.78 27.45 -31.57
CA SER A 134 -24.13 28.83 -31.30
C SER A 134 -23.51 29.26 -29.97
N ARG A 135 -22.86 30.43 -29.99
CA ARG A 135 -22.49 31.17 -28.79
C ARG A 135 -23.78 31.61 -28.11
N HIS A 136 -24.16 30.93 -27.02
CA HIS A 136 -24.93 31.58 -25.97
C HIS A 136 -24.46 31.13 -24.60
N SER A 137 -24.07 32.12 -23.80
CA SER A 137 -23.94 32.05 -22.35
C SER A 137 -25.25 31.51 -21.77
N ALA A 138 -25.29 30.22 -21.46
CA ALA A 138 -26.47 29.57 -20.91
C ALA A 138 -26.26 29.32 -19.41
N LYS A 139 -27.09 29.98 -18.61
CA LYS A 139 -27.36 29.65 -17.21
C LYS A 139 -27.64 28.16 -17.11
N SER A 140 -26.88 27.46 -16.27
CA SER A 140 -27.09 26.05 -15.93
C SER A 140 -28.51 25.84 -15.40
N SER A 141 -29.33 25.15 -16.18
CA SER A 141 -30.56 24.51 -15.71
C SER A 141 -30.24 23.44 -14.66
N LYS A 142 -31.16 23.28 -13.72
CA LYS A 142 -30.95 22.68 -12.39
C LYS A 142 -30.96 21.16 -12.32
N ASP A 143 -31.01 20.45 -13.45
CA ASP A 143 -31.30 19.01 -13.47
C ASP A 143 -30.27 18.24 -14.31
N ALA A 144 -28.98 18.48 -14.05
CA ALA A 144 -27.94 17.53 -14.40
C ALA A 144 -27.80 16.57 -13.21
N GLU A 145 -28.02 15.27 -13.43
CA GLU A 145 -27.78 14.26 -12.39
C GLU A 145 -26.37 14.46 -11.85
N ALA A 146 -26.28 14.79 -10.55
CA ALA A 146 -25.02 15.17 -9.93
C ALA A 146 -24.08 13.97 -9.97
N ASP A 147 -22.87 14.16 -10.51
CA ASP A 147 -21.83 13.14 -10.45
C ASP A 147 -21.67 12.68 -8.98
N PRO A 148 -21.68 11.37 -8.67
CA PRO A 148 -21.63 10.85 -7.30
C PRO A 148 -20.45 11.36 -6.46
N MET A 149 -19.44 11.94 -7.12
CA MET A 149 -18.26 12.53 -6.50
C MET A 149 -18.47 13.94 -5.96
N ASP A 150 -19.36 14.73 -6.55
CA ASP A 150 -19.66 16.08 -6.08
C ASP A 150 -20.51 16.05 -4.80
N GLU A 151 -21.41 15.07 -4.69
CA GLU A 151 -22.18 14.80 -3.47
C GLU A 151 -21.25 14.44 -2.29
N ILE A 152 -20.33 13.48 -2.48
CA ILE A 152 -19.33 13.12 -1.45
C ILE A 152 -18.45 14.32 -1.10
N ALA A 153 -18.02 15.11 -2.10
CA ALA A 153 -17.20 16.28 -1.86
C ALA A 153 -17.95 17.36 -1.05
N GLU A 154 -19.24 17.57 -1.33
CA GLU A 154 -20.11 18.49 -0.60
C GLU A 154 -20.35 18.02 0.84
N GLU A 155 -20.62 16.74 1.04
CA GLU A 155 -20.77 16.13 2.35
C GLU A 155 -19.50 16.28 3.19
N LEU A 156 -18.32 16.04 2.61
CA LEU A 156 -17.04 16.25 3.28
C LEU A 156 -16.77 17.72 3.61
N ARG A 157 -17.14 18.66 2.74
CA ARG A 157 -17.06 20.11 3.05
C ARG A 157 -17.95 20.47 4.23
N TRP A 158 -19.16 19.93 4.28
CA TRP A 158 -20.08 20.13 5.40
C TRP A 158 -19.54 19.50 6.70
N LEU A 159 -18.99 18.29 6.65
CA LEU A 159 -18.34 17.64 7.79
C LEU A 159 -17.14 18.46 8.31
N ARG A 160 -16.33 19.05 7.42
CA ARG A 160 -15.25 19.98 7.81
C ARG A 160 -15.76 21.27 8.46
N LYS A 161 -16.92 21.79 8.05
CA LYS A 161 -17.56 22.93 8.74
C LYS A 161 -18.03 22.53 10.14
N LYS A 162 -18.69 21.37 10.27
CA LYS A 162 -19.15 20.82 11.56
C LYS A 162 -18.04 20.36 12.49
N ALA A 163 -16.88 19.99 11.94
CA ALA A 163 -15.70 19.60 12.71
C ALA A 163 -15.36 20.64 13.80
N LYS A 164 -15.43 21.94 13.48
CA LYS A 164 -15.14 23.02 14.43
C LYS A 164 -16.08 23.03 15.64
N SER A 165 -17.34 22.61 15.46
CA SER A 165 -18.35 22.52 16.50
C SER A 165 -18.47 21.13 17.14
N ASP A 166 -17.69 20.13 16.69
CA ASP A 166 -17.74 18.78 17.24
C ASP A 166 -17.22 18.79 18.70
N PRO A 167 -18.03 18.37 19.70
CA PRO A 167 -17.61 18.33 21.09
C PRO A 167 -16.31 17.53 21.32
N ARG A 168 -16.04 16.52 20.47
CA ARG A 168 -14.81 15.71 20.54
C ARG A 168 -13.56 16.53 20.22
N GLN A 169 -13.68 17.56 19.39
CA GLN A 169 -12.56 18.47 19.08
C GLN A 169 -12.35 19.51 20.16
N GLN A 170 -13.42 19.91 20.85
CA GLN A 170 -13.35 20.82 21.99
C GLN A 170 -12.65 20.18 23.21
N LEU A 171 -12.61 18.85 23.28
CA LEU A 171 -11.87 18.10 24.30
C LEU A 171 -10.34 18.24 24.18
N ILE A 172 -9.84 18.64 23.01
CA ILE A 172 -8.41 18.76 22.73
C ILE A 172 -7.91 20.09 23.27
N GLN A 173 -7.46 20.09 24.52
CA GLN A 173 -6.91 21.28 25.19
C GLN A 173 -5.39 21.17 25.28
N LEU A 174 -4.69 22.14 24.67
CA LEU A 174 -3.22 22.20 24.67
C LEU A 174 -2.67 22.10 26.11
N GLY A 175 -1.71 21.21 26.30
CA GLY A 175 -1.07 20.95 27.60
C GLY A 175 -1.78 19.92 28.47
N LYS A 176 -3.04 19.57 28.19
CA LYS A 176 -3.76 18.51 28.91
C LYS A 176 -3.63 17.17 28.17
N PRO A 177 -3.59 16.04 28.89
CA PRO A 177 -3.59 14.73 28.26
C PRO A 177 -4.94 14.44 27.61
N LEU A 178 -4.90 13.72 26.48
CA LEU A 178 -6.09 13.17 25.84
C LEU A 178 -6.67 12.04 26.70
N PRO A 179 -7.97 11.69 26.51
CA PRO A 179 -8.56 10.51 27.14
C PRO A 179 -7.70 9.27 26.88
N GLN A 180 -7.40 8.52 27.94
CA GLN A 180 -6.52 7.35 27.90
C GLN A 180 -5.17 7.62 27.20
N MET A 181 -4.64 8.85 27.30
CA MET A 181 -3.41 9.27 26.61
C MET A 181 -3.47 9.08 25.09
N GLY A 182 -4.66 9.11 24.51
CA GLY A 182 -4.87 8.91 23.08
C GLY A 182 -5.09 7.45 22.66
N ALA A 183 -5.01 6.50 23.59
CA ALA A 183 -5.30 5.10 23.30
C ALA A 183 -6.80 4.86 23.05
N CYS A 184 -7.10 3.80 22.32
CA CYS A 184 -8.46 3.32 22.10
C CYS A 184 -8.51 1.79 22.18
N ARG A 185 -9.73 1.25 22.06
CA ARG A 185 -9.96 -0.20 22.07
C ARG A 185 -9.20 -0.96 20.97
N HIS A 186 -9.05 -0.35 19.80
CA HIS A 186 -8.35 -0.92 18.64
C HIS A 186 -6.83 -0.91 18.86
N PHE A 187 -6.28 0.26 19.25
CA PHE A 187 -4.84 0.46 19.42
C PHE A 187 -4.50 0.89 20.85
N LYS A 188 -4.41 -0.09 21.76
CA LYS A 188 -4.09 0.14 23.19
C LYS A 188 -2.67 0.67 23.42
N LYS A 189 -1.76 0.42 22.47
CA LYS A 189 -0.35 0.84 22.50
C LYS A 189 -0.08 2.13 21.71
N SER A 190 -1.11 2.75 21.13
CA SER A 190 -0.99 4.02 20.43
C SER A 190 -1.37 5.15 21.38
N TYR A 191 -0.49 6.11 21.58
CA TYR A 191 -0.73 7.28 22.44
C TYR A 191 -0.79 8.57 21.63
N LYS A 192 -1.47 8.51 20.49
CA LYS A 192 -1.72 9.63 19.58
C LYS A 192 -3.12 9.53 18.98
N TRP A 193 -3.69 10.69 18.70
CA TRP A 193 -4.83 10.81 17.79
C TRP A 193 -4.35 11.27 16.41
N TYR A 194 -5.20 11.06 15.41
CA TYR A 194 -4.96 11.35 14.01
C TYR A 194 -5.99 12.38 13.54
N ARG A 195 -5.54 13.46 12.92
CA ARG A 195 -6.45 14.38 12.21
C ARG A 195 -6.51 13.97 10.75
N PHE A 196 -7.69 13.52 10.33
CA PHE A 196 -7.91 13.08 8.95
C PHE A 196 -8.20 14.28 8.07
N ALA A 197 -7.50 14.37 6.95
CA ALA A 197 -7.64 15.50 6.04
C ALA A 197 -9.02 15.54 5.37
N CYS A 198 -9.70 14.39 5.26
CA CYS A 198 -11.00 14.27 4.61
C CYS A 198 -12.13 15.05 5.32
N CYS A 199 -12.38 14.79 6.60
CA CYS A 199 -13.43 15.46 7.38
C CYS A 199 -12.87 16.50 8.36
N GLY A 200 -11.55 16.60 8.51
CA GLY A 200 -10.88 17.52 9.44
C GLY A 200 -11.02 17.14 10.92
N ARG A 201 -11.67 16.01 11.24
CA ARG A 201 -11.88 15.53 12.61
C ARG A 201 -10.69 14.72 13.12
N ALA A 202 -10.53 14.70 14.44
CA ALA A 202 -9.49 13.96 15.12
C ALA A 202 -10.05 12.66 15.73
N PHE A 203 -9.39 11.53 15.47
CA PHE A 203 -9.77 10.22 16.00
C PHE A 203 -8.56 9.46 16.56
N PRO A 204 -8.74 8.55 17.53
CA PRO A 204 -7.65 7.76 18.08
C PRO A 204 -6.93 6.85 17.07
N CYS A 205 -7.63 6.37 16.04
CA CYS A 205 -7.09 5.47 15.01
C CYS A 205 -7.96 5.46 13.74
N PRO A 206 -7.47 4.87 12.63
CA PRO A 206 -8.24 4.70 11.39
C PRO A 206 -9.54 3.89 11.56
N GLU A 207 -9.55 2.87 12.42
CA GLU A 207 -10.78 2.09 12.69
C GLU A 207 -11.85 2.94 13.38
N CYS A 208 -11.48 3.75 14.38
CA CYS A 208 -12.41 4.71 15.02
C CYS A 208 -12.93 5.77 14.03
N HIS A 209 -12.14 6.10 13.01
CA HIS A 209 -12.59 7.02 11.96
C HIS A 209 -13.62 6.35 11.04
N MET A 210 -13.43 5.08 10.68
CA MET A 210 -14.38 4.29 9.90
C MET A 210 -15.73 4.14 10.62
N GLU A 211 -15.68 3.84 11.92
CA GLU A 211 -16.88 3.73 12.78
C GLU A 211 -17.65 5.06 12.93
N SER A 212 -17.02 6.18 12.63
CA SER A 212 -17.68 7.50 12.71
C SER A 212 -18.65 7.78 11.55
N GLY A 213 -18.78 6.85 10.59
CA GLY A 213 -19.63 7.00 9.41
C GLY A 213 -19.11 8.05 8.43
N CYS A 214 -17.80 8.34 8.43
CA CYS A 214 -17.22 9.27 7.48
C CYS A 214 -17.17 8.62 6.08
N PRO A 215 -17.78 9.21 5.04
CA PRO A 215 -17.78 8.63 3.68
C PRO A 215 -16.37 8.38 3.14
N ALA A 216 -15.43 9.25 3.50
CA ALA A 216 -14.04 9.13 3.09
C ALA A 216 -13.23 8.09 3.86
N ALA A 217 -13.72 7.59 5.01
CA ALA A 217 -12.99 6.59 5.78
C ALA A 217 -12.89 5.24 5.05
N GLY A 218 -13.95 4.84 4.33
CA GLY A 218 -13.95 3.64 3.51
C GLY A 218 -13.09 3.76 2.23
N LEU A 219 -12.78 4.98 1.81
CA LEU A 219 -11.98 5.30 0.62
C LEU A 219 -10.48 5.47 0.94
N GLY A 220 -10.00 4.89 2.04
CA GLY A 220 -8.58 4.94 2.40
C GLY A 220 -8.07 6.33 2.81
N ALA A 221 -8.92 7.21 3.35
CA ALA A 221 -8.48 8.52 3.84
C ALA A 221 -7.37 8.39 4.89
N HIS A 222 -6.25 9.05 4.62
CA HIS A 222 -5.12 9.10 5.54
C HIS A 222 -5.13 10.35 6.43
N ALA A 223 -4.32 10.31 7.48
CA ALA A 223 -4.14 11.42 8.40
C ALA A 223 -2.90 12.25 8.04
N SER A 224 -3.08 13.56 7.86
CA SER A 224 -1.98 14.49 7.57
C SER A 224 -1.27 14.96 8.83
N ARG A 225 -1.97 14.94 9.98
CA ARG A 225 -1.44 15.41 11.27
C ARG A 225 -1.74 14.40 12.38
N MET A 226 -0.88 14.39 13.39
CA MET A 226 -1.07 13.62 14.62
C MET A 226 -1.08 14.54 15.83
N ILE A 227 -1.84 14.14 16.85
CA ILE A 227 -2.02 14.88 18.09
C ILE A 227 -1.46 14.04 19.24
N CYS A 228 -0.56 14.65 20.01
CA CYS A 228 0.11 13.98 21.12
C CYS A 228 -0.86 13.63 22.24
N GLY A 229 -0.88 12.36 22.65
CA GLY A 229 -1.68 11.87 23.78
C GLY A 229 -1.39 12.55 25.13
N LYS A 230 -0.16 13.01 25.36
CA LYS A 230 0.26 13.58 26.66
C LYS A 230 -0.04 15.07 26.80
N CYS A 231 0.17 15.85 25.74
CA CYS A 231 0.11 17.30 25.80
C CYS A 231 -0.85 17.91 24.77
N SER A 232 -1.60 17.09 24.05
CA SER A 232 -2.57 17.50 23.02
C SER A 232 -1.98 18.40 21.93
N MET A 233 -0.65 18.40 21.75
CA MET A 233 0.02 19.18 20.71
C MET A 233 -0.18 18.51 19.35
N GLU A 234 -0.61 19.30 18.36
CA GLU A 234 -0.81 18.85 16.99
C GLU A 234 0.46 19.10 16.15
N GLN A 235 0.94 18.07 15.45
CA GLN A 235 2.15 18.09 14.64
C GLN A 235 1.95 17.29 13.34
N SER A 236 2.84 17.45 12.36
CA SER A 236 2.79 16.69 11.10
C SER A 236 2.87 15.19 11.37
N TYR A 237 2.16 14.39 10.58
CA TYR A 237 2.18 12.95 10.75
C TYR A 237 3.58 12.36 10.48
N SER A 238 4.02 11.49 11.39
CA SER A 238 5.29 10.77 11.31
C SER A 238 5.17 9.56 12.24
N ALA A 239 5.48 8.37 11.73
CA ALA A 239 5.28 7.14 12.49
C ALA A 239 6.17 7.07 13.74
N ALA A 240 7.43 7.51 13.64
CA ALA A 240 8.46 7.32 14.66
C ALA A 240 8.84 8.58 15.45
N ARG A 241 8.51 9.78 14.94
CA ARG A 241 8.94 11.04 15.57
C ARG A 241 8.20 11.27 16.90
N PRO A 242 8.91 11.57 18.01
CA PRO A 242 8.27 11.92 19.27
C PRO A 242 7.55 13.28 19.17
N CYS A 243 6.82 13.64 20.22
CA CYS A 243 6.18 14.95 20.29
C CYS A 243 7.22 16.08 20.28
N GLU A 244 7.06 17.06 19.39
CA GLU A 244 7.99 18.19 19.24
C GLU A 244 8.01 19.10 20.48
N LYS A 245 6.87 19.20 21.19
CA LYS A 245 6.75 20.04 22.38
C LYS A 245 7.27 19.39 23.65
N CYS A 246 6.92 18.12 23.90
CA CYS A 246 7.18 17.46 25.19
C CYS A 246 8.09 16.24 25.11
N GLY A 247 8.59 15.89 23.92
CA GLY A 247 9.49 14.74 23.70
C GLY A 247 8.83 13.37 23.92
N PHE A 248 7.53 13.32 24.19
CA PHE A 248 6.84 12.07 24.49
C PHE A 248 6.78 11.16 23.26
N ILE A 249 7.18 9.90 23.44
CA ILE A 249 7.05 8.86 22.42
C ILE A 249 5.60 8.39 22.42
N MET A 250 4.89 8.68 21.33
CA MET A 250 3.44 8.46 21.21
C MET A 250 3.06 7.01 20.85
N MET A 251 3.94 6.07 21.15
CA MET A 251 3.72 4.64 21.01
C MET A 251 4.32 3.97 22.24
N ALA A 252 3.73 2.85 22.66
CA ALA A 252 4.34 2.04 23.69
C ALA A 252 5.74 1.63 23.23
N ARG A 253 6.72 1.78 24.12
CA ARG A 253 8.03 1.19 23.90
C ARG A 253 7.85 -0.33 23.84
N GLY A 254 8.41 -0.95 22.81
CA GLY A 254 8.55 -2.40 22.79
C GLY A 254 9.29 -2.91 23.99
N SER A 255 9.07 -4.19 24.30
CA SER A 255 9.92 -4.85 25.28
C SER A 255 11.35 -4.79 24.77
N SER A 256 12.29 -4.37 25.62
CA SER A 256 13.71 -4.21 25.27
C SER A 256 14.35 -5.45 24.63
N HIS A 257 13.75 -6.62 24.78
CA HIS A 257 14.31 -7.89 24.38
C HIS A 257 13.63 -8.51 23.15
N TRP A 258 12.49 -7.98 22.70
CA TRP A 258 11.71 -8.58 21.60
C TRP A 258 11.35 -7.51 20.56
N ASP A 259 11.51 -7.87 19.29
CA ASP A 259 11.08 -7.08 18.15
C ASP A 259 9.56 -7.01 18.17
N ASP A 260 9.03 -5.77 18.24
CA ASP A 260 7.62 -5.43 18.32
C ASP A 260 6.80 -6.01 17.16
N GLY A 261 6.42 -7.29 17.27
CA GLY A 261 5.44 -7.95 16.42
C GLY A 261 5.92 -9.20 15.68
N ALA A 262 7.22 -9.42 15.53
CA ALA A 262 7.75 -10.59 14.81
C ALA A 262 8.04 -11.81 15.72
N GLY A 263 7.78 -11.70 17.03
CA GLY A 263 8.06 -12.75 18.02
C GLY A 263 9.56 -13.11 18.14
N THR A 264 10.43 -12.30 17.55
CA THR A 264 11.88 -12.54 17.49
C THR A 264 12.58 -11.64 18.52
N ARG A 265 13.69 -12.10 19.10
CA ARG A 265 14.42 -11.33 20.13
C ARG A 265 15.31 -10.28 19.48
N CYS A 266 15.27 -9.04 19.98
CA CYS A 266 16.15 -7.95 19.58
C CYS A 266 17.59 -8.20 20.06
N LEU A 267 18.41 -8.88 19.24
CA LEU A 267 19.80 -9.20 19.60
C LEU A 267 20.62 -7.94 19.97
N THR A 268 20.35 -6.82 19.32
CA THR A 268 21.07 -5.55 19.56
C THR A 268 20.76 -4.95 20.93
N ALA A 269 19.53 -5.12 21.42
CA ALA A 269 19.09 -4.59 22.70
C ALA A 269 19.33 -5.56 23.88
N MET A 270 19.68 -6.82 23.60
CA MET A 270 20.09 -7.80 24.60
C MET A 270 21.54 -7.60 25.05
N SER A 271 21.79 -7.72 26.36
CA SER A 271 23.15 -7.77 26.91
C SER A 271 23.96 -8.91 26.28
N THR A 272 25.24 -8.68 26.00
CA THR A 272 26.17 -9.72 25.52
C THR A 272 26.35 -10.86 26.53
N LYS A 273 26.08 -10.61 27.81
CA LYS A 273 26.15 -11.61 28.89
C LYS A 273 24.85 -12.40 29.08
N ASP A 274 23.80 -12.09 28.33
CA ASP A 274 22.52 -12.79 28.44
C ASP A 274 22.60 -14.16 27.75
N ALA A 275 22.47 -15.22 28.52
CA ALA A 275 22.54 -16.61 28.06
C ALA A 275 21.48 -16.96 26.99
N LYS A 276 20.40 -16.16 26.87
CA LYS A 276 19.33 -16.36 25.89
C LYS A 276 19.56 -15.61 24.58
N LYS A 277 20.57 -14.72 24.49
CA LYS A 277 20.85 -13.88 23.30
C LYS A 277 21.02 -14.70 22.04
N PHE A 278 21.79 -15.78 22.12
CA PHE A 278 22.06 -16.65 20.98
C PHE A 278 21.33 -17.99 21.04
N LYS A 279 20.39 -18.14 21.99
CA LYS A 279 19.68 -19.40 22.24
C LYS A 279 18.41 -19.44 21.38
N GLY A 280 18.40 -20.32 20.38
CA GLY A 280 17.29 -20.49 19.43
C GLY A 280 17.31 -19.61 18.17
N GLY A 281 18.33 -18.75 17.99
CA GLY A 281 18.50 -17.97 16.75
C GLY A 281 19.21 -18.74 15.64
N LEU A 282 19.26 -18.18 14.42
CA LEU A 282 19.83 -18.77 13.19
C LEU A 282 21.24 -19.40 13.36
N ARG A 283 22.03 -18.94 14.33
CA ARG A 283 23.34 -19.54 14.67
C ARG A 283 23.26 -20.96 15.25
N GLN A 284 22.10 -21.38 15.73
CA GLN A 284 21.85 -22.74 16.22
C GLN A 284 21.22 -23.65 15.16
N ALA A 285 20.65 -23.09 14.08
CA ALA A 285 20.27 -23.88 12.90
C ALA A 285 21.49 -24.57 12.27
N ASN A 286 22.67 -23.98 12.43
CA ASN A 286 23.94 -24.57 11.98
C ASN A 286 24.77 -25.23 13.10
N SER A 287 24.20 -25.46 14.29
CA SER A 287 24.89 -26.22 15.36
C SER A 287 24.41 -27.67 15.45
N LYS A 288 23.21 -27.98 14.97
CA LYS A 288 22.73 -29.37 14.82
C LYS A 288 23.32 -30.09 13.60
N THR A 289 23.84 -29.34 12.63
CA THR A 289 24.54 -29.86 11.42
C THR A 289 26.06 -29.68 11.46
N LYS A 290 26.62 -29.11 12.53
CA LYS A 290 28.07 -29.18 12.74
C LYS A 290 28.42 -30.61 13.12
N THR A 291 28.88 -31.37 12.13
CA THR A 291 29.60 -32.62 12.35
C THR A 291 30.77 -32.30 13.29
N SER A 292 30.72 -32.81 14.51
CA SER A 292 31.92 -32.86 15.34
C SER A 292 32.93 -33.72 14.57
N SER A 293 34.09 -33.15 14.22
CA SER A 293 35.07 -33.90 13.45
C SER A 293 35.55 -35.08 14.31
N GLY A 294 35.29 -36.32 13.88
CA GLY A 294 35.78 -37.54 14.53
C GLY A 294 37.30 -37.75 14.41
N LYS A 295 38.06 -36.70 14.07
CA LYS A 295 39.52 -36.75 13.90
C LYS A 295 40.22 -37.18 15.20
N SER A 296 39.68 -36.78 16.36
CA SER A 296 40.18 -37.23 17.67
C SER A 296 40.03 -38.75 17.89
N ASP A 297 38.95 -39.36 17.39
CA ASP A 297 38.70 -40.80 17.48
C ASP A 297 39.37 -41.63 16.38
N ARG A 298 39.74 -41.00 15.27
CA ARG A 298 40.38 -41.67 14.12
C ARG A 298 41.91 -41.60 14.16
N VAL A 299 42.48 -40.46 14.54
CA VAL A 299 43.93 -40.18 14.49
C VAL A 299 44.47 -39.44 15.72
N GLY A 300 43.64 -39.13 16.73
CA GLY A 300 44.06 -38.46 17.96
C GLY A 300 44.50 -39.40 19.08
N VAL A 301 44.80 -38.81 20.24
CA VAL A 301 45.26 -39.51 21.45
C VAL A 301 44.35 -40.69 21.84
N LYS A 302 43.03 -40.53 21.67
CA LYS A 302 42.04 -41.60 21.93
C LYS A 302 42.19 -42.79 20.99
N ALA A 303 42.47 -42.54 19.71
CA ALA A 303 42.71 -43.61 18.74
C ALA A 303 44.00 -44.39 19.05
N LYS A 304 45.05 -43.68 19.50
CA LYS A 304 46.30 -44.31 19.94
C LYS A 304 46.09 -45.17 21.19
N ALA A 305 45.40 -44.63 22.20
CA ALA A 305 45.07 -45.36 23.41
C ALA A 305 44.24 -46.62 23.13
N ARG A 306 43.26 -46.55 22.22
CA ARG A 306 42.46 -47.72 21.81
C ARG A 306 43.31 -48.80 21.14
N ARG A 307 44.21 -48.42 20.22
CA ARG A 307 45.13 -49.41 19.58
C ARG A 307 46.09 -50.03 20.59
N GLU A 308 46.57 -49.26 21.56
CA GLU A 308 47.44 -49.76 22.63
C GLU A 308 46.69 -50.71 23.57
N HIS A 309 45.41 -50.43 23.84
CA HIS A 309 44.52 -51.31 24.59
C HIS A 309 44.24 -52.61 23.84
N GLU A 310 43.83 -52.56 22.57
CA GLU A 310 43.59 -53.74 21.72
C GLU A 310 44.86 -54.62 21.58
N LYS A 311 46.05 -54.01 21.55
CA LYS A 311 47.32 -54.76 21.55
C LYS A 311 47.61 -55.48 22.86
N LYS A 312 47.17 -54.94 23.99
CA LYS A 312 47.45 -55.51 25.32
C LYS A 312 46.46 -56.59 25.73
N PHE A 313 45.18 -56.42 25.39
CA PHE A 313 44.10 -57.25 25.92
C PHE A 313 43.38 -58.08 24.85
N GLY A 314 43.83 -57.99 23.59
CA GLY A 314 43.08 -58.56 22.47
C GLY A 314 41.84 -57.73 22.17
N LYS A 315 41.15 -58.09 21.09
CA LYS A 315 39.92 -57.44 20.67
C LYS A 315 38.75 -58.21 21.28
N ASP A 316 37.97 -57.56 22.14
CA ASP A 316 36.68 -58.10 22.61
C ASP A 316 35.69 -58.24 21.43
#